data_AF-A0A8T1DGS6-F1
#
_entry.id   AF-A0A8T1DGS6-F1
#
_cell.length_a   1.000
_cell.length_b   1.000
_cell.length_c   1.000
_cell.angle_alpha   90.00
_cell.angle_beta   90.00
_cell.angle_gamma   90.00
#
_symmetry.space_group_name_H-M   'P 1'
#
loop_
_entity.id
_entity.type
_entity.pdbx_description
1 polymer ?
#
loop_
_entity_poly.entity_id
_entity_poly.type
_entity_poly.pdbx_seq_one_letter_code
_entity_poly.pdbx_strand_id
1 'polypeptide(L)'
;MASESSLFDQFSALIGQPARVHLEDGTYMHGELYCIDPETDHVALLCPLGHEDSGYNVKIVLAHHGLEKGRNSSQEDSASIQRRREQLGQILTKNFVPSEVAADGSIRVFGGAATVRAPFRAVECANEQLLRRMQQLLGQFEQQA
;
A
#
# COMPACT_ATOMS: atom_id res chain seq x y z
N MET A 1 34.46 6.16 5.24
CA MET A 1 33.41 5.15 4.99
C MET A 1 32.27 5.53 5.90
N ALA A 2 31.21 6.13 5.36
CA ALA A 2 30.04 6.47 6.15
C ALA A 2 29.32 5.15 6.43
N SER A 3 29.24 4.73 7.68
CA SER A 3 28.32 3.67 8.07
C SER A 3 26.93 4.16 7.71
N GLU A 4 26.33 3.56 6.68
CA GLU A 4 24.89 3.65 6.48
C GLU A 4 24.27 3.11 7.76
N SER A 5 23.70 3.98 8.58
CA SER A 5 23.04 3.57 9.81
C SER A 5 21.93 2.58 9.46
N SER A 6 21.92 1.39 10.08
CA SER A 6 20.90 0.36 9.83
C SER A 6 19.50 0.92 10.13
N LEU A 7 18.47 0.39 9.47
CA LEU A 7 17.08 0.75 9.78
C LEU A 7 16.75 0.46 11.25
N PHE A 8 17.33 -0.60 11.84
CA PHE A 8 17.16 -0.91 13.25
C PHE A 8 17.67 0.23 14.16
N ASP A 9 18.88 0.72 13.92
CA ASP A 9 19.47 1.80 14.74
C ASP A 9 18.66 3.08 14.65
N GLN A 10 18.12 3.38 13.47
CA GLN A 10 17.35 4.60 13.22
C GLN A 10 15.92 4.54 13.77
N PHE A 11 15.29 3.37 13.74
CA PHE A 11 13.85 3.26 13.90
C PHE A 11 13.37 2.20 14.90
N SER A 12 14.25 1.52 15.62
CA SER A 12 13.87 0.59 16.71
C SER A 12 12.97 1.24 17.77
N ALA A 13 13.12 2.55 18.00
CA ALA A 13 12.26 3.33 18.89
C ALA A 13 10.80 3.47 18.40
N LEU A 14 10.51 3.11 17.15
CA LEU A 14 9.16 3.11 16.58
C LEU A 14 8.45 1.75 16.69
N ILE A 15 9.10 0.72 17.24
CA ILE A 15 8.47 -0.59 17.43
C ILE A 15 7.25 -0.44 18.36
N GLY A 16 6.13 -1.05 17.98
CA GLY A 16 4.82 -0.91 18.61
C GLY A 16 4.09 0.39 18.25
N GLN A 17 4.59 1.18 17.30
CA GLN A 17 3.94 2.41 16.85
C GLN A 17 3.39 2.25 15.42
N PRO A 18 2.34 3.01 15.06
CA PRO A 18 1.94 3.16 13.66
C PRO A 18 3.09 3.70 12.82
N ALA A 19 3.40 2.99 11.75
CA ALA A 19 4.50 3.30 10.85
C ALA A 19 4.07 3.15 9.39
N ARG A 20 4.79 3.87 8.53
CA ARG A 20 4.66 3.79 7.09
C ARG A 20 5.98 3.31 6.49
N VAL A 21 5.93 2.21 5.77
CA VAL A 21 7.07 1.61 5.06
C VAL A 21 6.93 1.92 3.57
N HIS A 22 7.95 2.50 2.96
CA HIS A 22 8.00 2.68 1.51
C HIS A 22 8.57 1.42 0.85
N LEU A 23 7.99 1.04 -0.29
CA LEU A 23 8.40 -0.12 -1.08
C LEU A 23 9.18 0.35 -2.32
N GLU A 24 9.97 -0.57 -2.90
CA GLU A 24 10.81 -0.28 -4.07
C GLU A 24 10.03 0.16 -5.31
N ASP A 25 8.78 -0.25 -5.43
CA ASP A 25 7.87 0.15 -6.51
C ASP A 25 7.28 1.57 -6.32
N GLY A 26 7.71 2.29 -5.28
CA GLY A 26 7.22 3.63 -4.93
C GLY A 26 5.88 3.63 -4.20
N THR A 27 5.31 2.46 -3.91
CA THR A 27 4.13 2.33 -3.05
C THR A 27 4.54 2.35 -1.58
N TYR A 28 3.56 2.31 -0.68
CA TYR A 28 3.82 2.26 0.75
C TYR A 28 2.78 1.41 1.47
N MET A 29 3.17 0.89 2.63
CA MET A 29 2.28 0.15 3.52
C MET A 29 2.18 0.83 4.87
N HIS A 30 0.98 0.82 5.43
CA HIS A 30 0.69 1.33 6.77
C HIS A 30 0.37 0.16 7.69
N GLY A 31 0.94 0.17 8.88
CA GLY A 31 0.71 -0.83 9.91
C GLY A 31 1.37 -0.44 11.21
N GLU A 32 1.14 -1.24 12.24
CA GLU A 32 1.92 -1.13 13.48
C GLU A 32 3.24 -1.86 13.30
N LEU A 33 4.36 -1.20 13.58
CA LEU A 33 5.68 -1.78 13.43
C LEU A 33 5.90 -2.86 14.48
N TYR A 34 5.98 -4.12 14.08
CA TYR A 34 6.14 -5.25 15.00
C TYR A 34 7.59 -5.49 15.37
N CYS A 35 8.46 -5.59 14.37
CA CYS A 35 9.89 -5.73 14.57
C CYS A 35 10.69 -5.27 13.34
N ILE A 36 11.96 -5.01 13.58
CA ILE A 36 13.00 -4.83 12.56
C ILE A 36 14.07 -5.89 12.85
N ASP A 37 14.44 -6.68 11.85
CA ASP A 37 15.55 -7.61 11.96
C ASP A 37 16.88 -6.83 11.93
N PRO A 38 17.70 -6.84 13.00
CA PRO A 38 18.95 -6.08 13.05
C PRO A 38 20.03 -6.62 12.10
N GLU A 39 19.92 -7.86 11.61
CA GLU A 39 20.91 -8.44 10.69
C GLU A 39 20.59 -8.12 9.22
N THR A 40 19.30 -8.03 8.88
CA THR A 40 18.85 -7.93 7.49
C THR A 40 18.05 -6.68 7.17
N ASP A 41 17.75 -5.85 8.17
CA ASP A 41 16.86 -4.68 8.06
C ASP A 41 15.44 -5.01 7.56
N HIS A 42 15.02 -6.28 7.64
CA HIS A 42 13.65 -6.67 7.31
C HIS A 42 12.67 -6.10 8.32
N VAL A 43 11.52 -5.63 7.83
CA VAL A 43 10.50 -4.97 8.64
C VAL A 43 9.22 -5.78 8.64
N ALA A 44 8.68 -6.09 9.82
CA ALA A 44 7.36 -6.70 9.94
C ALA A 44 6.32 -5.65 10.37
N LEU A 45 5.21 -5.57 9.63
CA LEU A 45 4.06 -4.71 9.94
C LEU A 45 2.83 -5.55 10.32
N LEU A 46 2.12 -5.13 11.36
CA LEU A 46 0.78 -5.59 11.68
C LEU A 46 -0.23 -4.66 11.01
N CYS A 47 -0.94 -5.19 10.02
CA CYS A 47 -2.00 -4.47 9.32
C CYS A 47 -3.36 -4.94 9.84
N PRO A 48 -4.20 -4.06 10.43
CA PRO A 48 -5.56 -4.43 10.81
C PRO A 48 -6.37 -4.79 9.56
N LEU A 49 -7.07 -5.93 9.60
CA LEU A 49 -8.03 -6.32 8.58
C LEU A 49 -9.29 -5.48 8.82
N GLY A 50 -9.61 -4.58 7.90
CA GLY A 50 -10.76 -3.70 8.06
C GLY A 50 -12.06 -4.50 8.17
N HIS A 51 -12.89 -4.12 9.16
CA HIS A 51 -14.26 -4.54 9.45
C HIS A 51 -14.42 -5.68 10.48
N GLU A 52 -14.99 -5.30 11.63
CA GLU A 52 -15.64 -6.08 12.71
C GLU A 52 -14.91 -7.28 13.36
N ASP A 53 -13.91 -7.86 12.72
CA ASP A 53 -13.07 -8.90 13.29
C ASP A 53 -11.76 -8.28 13.80
N SER A 54 -11.40 -8.54 15.05
CA SER A 54 -10.18 -8.01 15.69
C SER A 54 -8.90 -8.71 15.19
N GLY A 55 -8.86 -9.02 13.89
CA GLY A 55 -7.79 -9.76 13.24
C GLY A 55 -6.69 -8.84 12.71
N TYR A 56 -5.45 -9.26 12.92
CA TYR A 56 -4.27 -8.61 12.32
C TYR A 56 -3.69 -9.51 11.22
N ASN A 57 -3.32 -8.90 10.10
CA ASN A 57 -2.49 -9.53 9.09
C ASN A 57 -1.04 -9.13 9.31
N VAL A 58 -0.13 -10.10 9.40
CA VAL A 58 1.31 -9.85 9.49
C VAL A 58 1.86 -9.77 8.06
N LYS A 59 2.41 -8.61 7.68
CA LYS A 59 3.12 -8.44 6.41
C LYS A 59 4.61 -8.25 6.69
N ILE A 60 5.42 -9.16 6.16
CA ILE A 60 6.89 -9.05 6.20
C ILE A 60 7.34 -8.31 4.95
N VAL A 61 8.03 -7.20 5.15
CA VAL A 61 8.63 -6.37 4.11
C VAL A 61 10.12 -6.61 4.12
N LEU A 62 10.63 -7.08 2.98
CA LEU A 62 12.06 -7.12 2.70
C LEU A 62 12.47 -5.69 2.35
N ALA A 63 12.72 -4.87 3.37
CA ALA A 63 12.97 -3.45 3.19
C ALA A 63 14.46 -3.20 2.96
N HIS A 64 14.80 -2.67 1.79
CA HIS A 64 16.07 -1.96 1.56
C HIS A 64 15.90 -0.43 1.64
N HIS A 65 14.67 0.08 1.80
CA HIS A 65 14.40 1.52 1.73
C HIS A 65 13.30 2.00 2.70
N GLY A 66 13.66 3.02 3.50
CA GLY A 66 12.78 4.07 4.04
C GLY A 66 11.61 3.66 4.97
N LEU A 67 11.80 3.87 6.27
CA LEU A 67 10.73 3.79 7.29
C LEU A 67 10.42 5.20 7.82
N GLU A 68 9.15 5.56 7.91
CA GLU A 68 8.72 6.83 8.50
C GLU A 68 7.73 6.60 9.63
N LYS A 69 7.86 7.38 10.72
CA LYS A 69 6.87 7.41 11.80
C LYS A 69 5.55 7.92 11.22
N GLY A 70 4.47 7.14 11.39
CA GLY A 70 3.13 7.60 11.05
C GLY A 70 2.80 8.82 11.91
N ARG A 71 2.75 10.02 11.31
CA ARG A 71 2.08 11.16 11.94
C ARG A 71 0.59 10.83 11.98
N ASN A 72 -0.14 11.34 12.99
CA ASN A 72 -1.60 11.23 13.12
C ASN A 72 -2.35 11.99 11.99
N SER A 73 -2.04 11.70 10.72
CA SER A 73 -2.79 12.08 9.52
C SER A 73 -3.79 10.98 9.12
N SER A 74 -3.97 9.96 9.97
CA SER A 74 -4.78 8.76 9.71
C SER A 74 -6.23 9.03 9.34
N GLN A 75 -6.76 10.24 9.55
CA GLN A 75 -8.14 10.60 9.19
C GLN A 75 -8.23 11.36 7.86
N GLU A 76 -7.24 12.20 7.52
CA GLU A 76 -7.21 12.93 6.24
C GLU A 76 -6.70 12.04 5.10
N ASP A 77 -5.68 11.20 5.35
CA ASP A 77 -5.18 10.26 4.35
C ASP A 77 -6.17 9.12 4.11
N SER A 78 -6.81 8.56 5.14
CA SER A 78 -7.79 7.48 4.95
C SER A 78 -9.04 7.96 4.21
N ALA A 79 -9.56 9.15 4.51
CA ALA A 79 -10.68 9.73 3.77
C ALA A 79 -10.31 10.04 2.31
N SER A 80 -9.08 10.49 2.06
CA SER A 80 -8.58 10.78 0.71
C SER A 80 -8.32 9.50 -0.09
N ILE A 81 -7.75 8.48 0.54
CA ILE A 81 -7.53 7.14 -0.02
C ILE A 81 -8.88 6.47 -0.31
N GLN A 82 -9.84 6.58 0.60
CA GLN A 82 -11.20 6.07 0.43
C GLN A 82 -11.91 6.76 -0.73
N ARG A 83 -11.88 8.10 -0.78
CA ARG A 83 -12.48 8.87 -1.87
C ARG A 83 -11.84 8.51 -3.21
N ARG A 84 -10.51 8.39 -3.27
CA ARG A 84 -9.79 7.97 -4.48
C ARG A 84 -10.16 6.55 -4.90
N ARG A 85 -10.31 5.63 -3.94
CA ARG A 85 -10.77 4.25 -4.20
C ARG A 85 -12.17 4.24 -4.80
N GLU A 86 -13.09 5.00 -4.22
CA GLU A 86 -14.48 5.12 -4.70
C GLU A 86 -14.53 5.73 -6.11
N GLN A 87 -13.75 6.78 -6.36
CA GLN A 87 -13.64 7.38 -7.69
C GLN A 87 -13.05 6.40 -8.72
N LEU A 88 -12.01 5.66 -8.35
CA LEU A 88 -11.42 4.65 -9.22
C LEU A 88 -12.43 3.52 -9.50
N GLY A 89 -13.17 3.05 -8.50
CA GLY A 89 -14.25 2.08 -8.67
C GLY A 89 -15.36 2.57 -9.61
N GLN A 90 -15.74 3.84 -9.51
CA GLN A 90 -16.71 4.46 -10.44
C GLN A 90 -16.17 4.51 -11.87
N ILE A 91 -14.89 4.84 -12.06
CA ILE A 91 -14.26 4.86 -13.39
C ILE A 91 -14.19 3.46 -13.97
N LEU A 92 -13.81 2.46 -13.19
CA LEU A 92 -13.78 1.07 -13.62
C LEU A 92 -15.18 0.59 -14.04
N THR A 93 -16.20 0.91 -13.25
CA THR A 93 -17.60 0.64 -13.58
C THR A 93 -18.03 1.34 -14.88
N LYS A 94 -17.71 2.63 -15.03
CA LYS A 94 -17.99 3.42 -16.24
C LYS A 94 -17.32 2.85 -17.49
N ASN A 95 -16.14 2.24 -17.34
CA ASN A 95 -15.39 1.63 -18.43
C ASN A 95 -15.69 0.13 -18.62
N PHE A 96 -16.76 -0.39 -17.98
CA PHE A 96 -17.15 -1.80 -18.03
C PHE A 96 -16.04 -2.77 -17.59
N VAL A 97 -15.20 -2.31 -16.66
CA VAL A 97 -14.12 -3.11 -16.08
C VAL A 97 -14.63 -3.74 -14.79
N PRO A 98 -14.83 -5.08 -14.75
CA PRO A 98 -15.28 -5.77 -13.54
C PRO A 98 -14.21 -5.63 -12.46
N SER A 99 -14.61 -5.13 -11.30
CA SER A 99 -13.72 -4.92 -10.16
C SER A 99 -14.40 -5.23 -8.84
N GLU A 100 -13.61 -5.67 -7.87
CA GLU A 100 -14.03 -6.08 -6.53
C GLU A 100 -13.06 -5.50 -5.51
N VAL A 101 -13.56 -5.08 -4.34
CA VAL A 101 -12.70 -4.62 -3.25
C VAL A 101 -12.36 -5.83 -2.38
N ALA A 102 -11.08 -6.13 -2.25
CA ALA A 102 -10.60 -7.20 -1.39
C ALA A 102 -10.56 -6.78 0.09
N ALA A 103 -10.54 -7.76 0.99
CA ALA A 103 -10.55 -7.56 2.44
C ALA A 103 -9.34 -6.76 2.97
N ASP A 104 -8.24 -6.71 2.20
CA ASP A 104 -7.06 -5.90 2.50
C ASP A 104 -7.16 -4.44 2.02
N GLY A 105 -8.32 -4.05 1.47
CA GLY A 105 -8.58 -2.71 0.94
C GLY A 105 -8.09 -2.46 -0.49
N SER A 106 -7.50 -3.47 -1.15
CA SER A 106 -7.09 -3.38 -2.56
C SER A 106 -8.28 -3.55 -3.52
N ILE A 107 -8.14 -3.05 -4.76
CA ILE A 107 -9.12 -3.29 -5.83
C ILE A 107 -8.58 -4.41 -6.73
N ARG A 108 -9.31 -5.51 -6.80
CA ARG A 108 -9.09 -6.60 -7.75
C ARG A 108 -9.90 -6.34 -9.00
N VAL A 109 -9.29 -6.51 -10.15
CA VAL A 109 -9.87 -6.24 -11.47
C VAL A 109 -9.84 -7.54 -12.26
N PHE A 110 -10.93 -7.86 -12.97
CA PHE A 110 -11.15 -9.14 -13.66
C PHE A 110 -10.89 -10.37 -12.77
N GLY A 111 -11.55 -10.43 -11.61
CA GLY A 111 -11.44 -11.59 -10.70
C GLY A 111 -10.03 -11.80 -10.13
N GLY A 112 -9.19 -10.76 -10.12
CA GLY A 112 -7.82 -10.81 -9.61
C GLY A 112 -6.73 -10.86 -10.69
N ALA A 113 -7.08 -10.76 -11.97
CA ALA A 113 -6.07 -10.67 -13.05
C ALA A 113 -5.23 -9.39 -12.96
N ALA A 114 -5.79 -8.31 -12.40
CA ALA A 114 -5.06 -7.11 -12.02
C ALA A 114 -5.43 -6.70 -10.60
N THR A 115 -4.46 -6.19 -9.84
CA THR A 115 -4.65 -5.71 -8.47
C THR A 115 -4.12 -4.29 -8.37
N VAL A 116 -4.95 -3.38 -7.85
CA VAL A 116 -4.60 -2.00 -7.59
C VAL A 116 -4.56 -1.80 -6.08
N ARG A 117 -3.40 -1.39 -5.56
CA ARG A 117 -3.20 -1.15 -4.13
C ARG A 117 -3.10 0.33 -3.84
N ALA A 118 -3.36 0.73 -2.60
CA ALA A 118 -3.10 2.09 -2.13
C ALA A 118 -1.64 2.48 -2.44
N PRO A 119 -1.37 3.72 -2.92
CA PRO A 119 -2.26 4.88 -3.03
C PRO A 119 -3.12 4.94 -4.31
N PHE A 120 -3.35 3.81 -4.97
CA PHE A 120 -4.09 3.64 -6.22
C PHE A 120 -3.42 4.33 -7.41
N ARG A 121 -2.09 4.24 -7.47
CA ARG A 121 -1.24 4.79 -8.54
C ARG A 121 -0.57 3.72 -9.41
N ALA A 122 -0.48 2.50 -8.90
CA ALA A 122 0.15 1.38 -9.59
C ALA A 122 -0.82 0.21 -9.68
N VAL A 123 -0.70 -0.53 -10.79
CA VAL A 123 -1.44 -1.78 -11.04
C VAL A 123 -0.42 -2.91 -11.10
N GLU A 124 -0.63 -3.93 -10.29
CA GLU A 124 0.03 -5.21 -10.43
C GLU A 124 -0.82 -6.09 -11.35
N CYS A 125 -0.26 -6.53 -12.47
CA CYS A 125 -0.98 -7.37 -13.42
C CYS A 125 0.02 -8.23 -14.20
N ALA A 126 -0.21 -9.54 -14.25
CA ALA A 126 0.62 -10.46 -15.02
C ALA A 126 0.38 -10.33 -16.54
N ASN A 127 -0.77 -9.78 -16.94
CA ASN A 127 -1.10 -9.55 -18.34
C ASN A 127 -0.65 -8.15 -18.78
N GLU A 128 0.35 -8.06 -19.66
CA GLU A 128 0.93 -6.80 -20.13
C GLU A 128 -0.05 -5.91 -20.90
N GLN A 129 -0.98 -6.50 -21.67
CA GLN A 129 -1.98 -5.72 -22.41
C GLN A 129 -2.99 -5.07 -21.46
N LEU A 130 -3.43 -5.84 -20.46
CA LEU A 130 -4.30 -5.35 -19.40
C LEU A 130 -3.58 -4.29 -18.54
N LEU A 131 -2.31 -4.53 -18.21
CA LEU A 131 -1.47 -3.60 -17.46
C LEU A 131 -1.36 -2.25 -18.17
N ARG A 132 -1.01 -2.24 -19.46
CA ARG A 132 -0.91 -0.99 -20.25
C ARG A 132 -2.22 -0.23 -20.30
N ARG A 133 -3.34 -0.93 -20.49
CA ARG A 133 -4.67 -0.30 -20.53
C ARG A 133 -5.08 0.27 -19.17
N MET A 134 -4.77 -0.44 -18.09
CA MET A 134 -5.00 0.03 -16.72
C MET A 134 -4.10 1.23 -16.36
N GLN A 135 -2.84 1.22 -16.77
CA GLN A 135 -1.92 2.36 -16.61
C GLN A 135 -2.41 3.59 -17.39
N GLN A 136 -2.94 3.42 -18.60
CA GLN A 136 -3.55 4.52 -19.35
C GLN A 136 -4.79 5.09 -18.64
N LEU A 137 -5.66 4.23 -18.09
CA LEU A 137 -6.81 4.65 -17.30
C LEU A 137 -6.39 5.41 -16.03
N LEU A 138 -5.37 4.94 -15.33
CA LEU A 138 -4.82 5.61 -14.15
C LEU A 138 -4.17 6.95 -14.51
N GLY A 139 -3.42 7.03 -15.60
CA GLY A 139 -2.81 8.27 -16.07
C GLY A 139 -3.83 9.33 -16.53
N GLN A 140 -4.98 8.90 -17.06
CA GLN A 140 -6.11 9.81 -17.31
C GLN A 140 -6.73 10.32 -16.02
N PHE A 141 -6.83 9.45 -15.00
CA PHE A 141 -7.35 9.82 -13.70
C PHE A 141 -6.44 10.84 -12.97
N GLU A 142 -5.12 10.67 -13.03
CA GLU A 142 -4.18 11.62 -12.42
C GLU A 142 -4.19 13.00 -13.10
N GLN A 143 -4.53 13.08 -14.38
CA GLN A 143 -4.68 14.36 -15.08
C GLN A 143 -6.00 15.07 -14.80
N GLN A 144 -6.96 14.39 -14.17
CA GLN A 144 -8.32 14.90 -13.92
C GLN A 144 -8.58 15.21 -12.44
N ALA A 145 -7.63 14.90 -11.55
CA ALA A 145 -7.65 15.14 -10.11
C ALA A 145 -6.79 16.37 -9.73
#